data_AF-A0A550GV66-F1
#
_entry.id   AF-A0A550GV66-F1
#
_cell.length_a   1.000
_cell.length_b   1.000
_cell.length_c   1.000
_cell.angle_alpha   90.00
_cell.angle_beta   90.00
_cell.angle_gamma   90.00
#
_symmetry.space_group_name_H-M   'P 1'
#
loop_
_entity.id
_entity.type
_entity.pdbx_description
1 polymer ?
#
loop_
_entity_poly.entity_id
_entity_poly.type
_entity_poly.pdbx_seq_one_letter_code
_entity_poly.pdbx_strand_id
1 'polypeptide(L)'
;FTEKARVQVNPLFVAGRYRKLVRDIPQSKWFCSSCRGRGCEKCGGTGKMYPESVEELASKPLLEAAEGEKTLFHASGREDIDARMLGSGRPFVIEISKPRKRFLNLKNLEAAVNANAEGKVEVSGLRFSSKDFVRRLKKGESAQKEYRVLIDFESEISEDELRLLEENLSGILIKQQTPLRVLHRRADLIREKYIYEVKVNKVSLRRAEMKIRCQGGLYVKELVSGDEGRTKPSVSELLENRAKPLKLDVLNVIMDEQSKVKCR
;
A
#
# COMPACT_ATOMS: atom_id res chain seq x y z
N PHE A 1 -23.62 -8.39 -49.31
CA PHE A 1 -23.15 -8.84 -47.99
C PHE A 1 -21.91 -8.05 -47.61
N THR A 2 -22.01 -7.05 -46.74
CA THR A 2 -20.81 -6.38 -46.21
C THR A 2 -20.32 -7.19 -45.01
N GLU A 3 -19.32 -8.03 -45.22
CA GLU A 3 -18.67 -8.75 -44.13
C GLU A 3 -18.01 -7.74 -43.18
N LYS A 4 -18.38 -7.79 -41.90
CA LYS A 4 -17.79 -6.95 -40.85
C LYS A 4 -16.79 -7.78 -40.07
N ALA A 5 -15.50 -7.46 -40.19
CA ALA A 5 -14.47 -7.97 -39.30
C ALA A 5 -14.36 -7.11 -38.04
N ARG A 6 -14.20 -7.74 -36.87
CA ARG A 6 -13.94 -7.06 -35.59
C ARG A 6 -12.56 -7.43 -35.09
N VAL A 7 -11.72 -6.42 -34.85
CA VAL A 7 -10.40 -6.60 -34.23
C VAL A 7 -10.50 -6.31 -32.74
N GLN A 8 -10.07 -7.26 -31.91
CA GLN A 8 -9.97 -7.09 -30.46
C GLN A 8 -8.51 -7.00 -30.05
N VAL A 9 -8.08 -5.82 -29.59
CA VAL A 9 -6.72 -5.61 -29.07
C VAL A 9 -6.67 -5.98 -27.59
N ASN A 10 -5.96 -7.06 -27.27
CA ASN A 10 -5.81 -7.52 -25.89
C ASN A 10 -4.94 -6.58 -25.06
N PRO A 11 -5.20 -6.41 -23.75
CA PRO A 11 -4.35 -5.60 -22.88
C PRO A 11 -2.89 -6.08 -22.81
N LEU A 12 -2.00 -5.17 -22.43
CA LEU A 12 -0.62 -5.46 -22.05
C LEU A 12 -0.49 -5.34 -20.53
N PHE A 13 0.22 -6.28 -19.90
CA PHE A 13 0.42 -6.27 -18.45
C PHE A 13 1.91 -6.13 -18.15
N VAL A 14 2.26 -5.17 -17.29
CA VAL A 14 3.62 -4.96 -16.80
C VAL A 14 3.59 -5.01 -15.28
N ALA A 15 4.36 -5.92 -14.69
CA ALA A 15 4.49 -6.06 -13.25
C ALA A 15 5.79 -5.44 -12.77
N GLY A 16 5.83 -5.03 -11.50
CA GLY A 16 7.02 -4.53 -10.82
C GLY A 16 6.79 -4.39 -9.33
N ARG A 17 7.70 -3.70 -8.65
CA ARG A 17 7.53 -3.27 -7.25
C ARG A 17 7.74 -1.78 -7.17
N TYR A 18 6.96 -1.09 -6.33
CA TYR A 18 7.15 0.34 -6.08
C TYR A 18 7.51 0.62 -4.62
N ARG A 19 8.40 1.59 -4.41
CA ARG A 19 8.56 2.28 -3.14
C ARG A 19 7.89 3.65 -3.22
N LYS A 20 7.34 4.09 -2.09
CA LYS A 20 6.74 5.40 -1.91
C LYS A 20 7.50 6.09 -0.78
N LEU A 21 8.24 7.13 -1.11
CA LEU A 21 9.20 7.78 -0.21
C LEU A 21 8.59 8.96 0.57
N VAL A 22 7.45 9.46 0.12
CA VAL A 22 6.73 10.61 0.69
C VAL A 22 5.43 10.20 1.41
N ARG A 23 4.80 11.15 2.12
CA ARG A 23 3.61 10.95 2.99
C ARG A 23 2.40 11.79 2.59
N ASP A 24 2.39 12.35 1.40
CA ASP A 24 1.40 13.33 0.93
C ASP A 24 0.71 12.91 -0.37
N ILE A 25 1.15 11.81 -1.00
CA ILE A 25 0.50 11.26 -2.19
C ILE A 25 -0.30 9.98 -1.89
N PRO A 26 -1.47 9.77 -2.51
CA PRO A 26 -2.18 8.51 -2.45
C PRO A 26 -1.53 7.44 -3.35
N GLN A 27 -1.85 6.16 -3.08
CA GLN A 27 -1.45 5.05 -3.94
C GLN A 27 -2.15 5.11 -5.31
N SER A 28 -3.45 5.34 -5.32
CA SER A 28 -4.28 5.38 -6.54
C SER A 28 -4.85 6.77 -6.75
N LYS A 29 -5.24 7.09 -7.98
CA LYS A 29 -5.91 8.35 -8.33
C LYS A 29 -7.07 8.61 -7.38
N TRP A 30 -7.11 9.83 -6.82
CA TRP A 30 -8.19 10.24 -5.92
C TRP A 30 -9.05 11.30 -6.61
N PHE A 31 -10.18 10.87 -7.16
CA PHE A 31 -11.11 11.78 -7.82
C PHE A 31 -11.78 12.72 -6.80
N CYS A 32 -11.97 13.97 -7.21
CA CYS A 32 -12.71 14.94 -6.42
C CYS A 32 -14.12 14.42 -6.14
N SER A 33 -14.51 14.40 -4.86
CA SER A 33 -15.82 13.88 -4.44
C SER A 33 -17.00 14.66 -5.02
N SER A 34 -16.80 15.94 -5.32
CA SER A 34 -17.85 16.81 -5.86
C SER A 34 -18.07 16.63 -7.37
N CYS A 35 -17.01 16.51 -8.17
CA CYS A 35 -17.13 16.44 -9.64
C CYS A 35 -16.84 15.07 -10.25
N ARG A 36 -16.41 14.09 -9.43
CA ARG A 36 -16.10 12.72 -9.85
C ARG A 36 -15.11 12.64 -11.02
N GLY A 37 -14.11 13.53 -11.04
CA GLY A 37 -13.07 13.53 -12.08
C GLY A 37 -13.29 14.54 -13.21
N ARG A 38 -14.44 15.23 -13.28
CA ARG A 38 -14.73 16.18 -14.37
C ARG A 38 -13.98 17.52 -14.28
N GLY A 39 -13.53 17.89 -13.09
CA GLY A 39 -13.08 19.25 -12.79
C GLY A 39 -14.21 20.11 -12.23
N CYS A 40 -13.90 20.88 -11.19
CA CYS A 40 -14.78 21.90 -10.61
C CYS A 40 -13.95 22.88 -9.78
N GLU A 41 -14.56 23.98 -9.36
CA GLU A 41 -13.95 25.01 -8.53
C GLU A 41 -13.26 24.46 -7.28
N LYS A 42 -13.92 23.54 -6.54
CA LYS A 42 -13.36 22.91 -5.34
C LYS A 42 -12.00 22.22 -5.56
N CYS A 43 -11.75 21.71 -6.76
CA CYS A 43 -10.51 21.01 -7.09
C CYS A 43 -9.63 21.80 -8.07
N GLY A 44 -9.90 23.11 -8.25
CA GLY A 44 -9.18 23.96 -9.20
C GLY A 44 -9.24 23.43 -10.64
N GLY A 45 -10.35 22.80 -11.03
CA GLY A 45 -10.53 22.24 -12.38
C GLY A 45 -9.81 20.92 -12.64
N THR A 46 -8.98 20.41 -11.73
CA THR A 46 -8.15 19.21 -11.96
C THR A 46 -8.95 17.89 -11.98
N GLY A 47 -10.14 17.89 -11.38
CA GLY A 47 -10.94 16.68 -11.18
C GLY A 47 -10.43 15.77 -10.05
N LYS A 48 -9.35 16.14 -9.35
CA LYS A 48 -8.68 15.30 -8.36
C LYS A 48 -8.58 15.98 -6.99
N MET A 49 -8.48 15.19 -5.92
CA MET A 49 -8.16 15.68 -4.58
C MET A 49 -6.66 15.84 -4.34
N TYR A 50 -5.85 15.10 -5.08
CA TYR A 50 -4.39 15.14 -5.02
C TYR A 50 -3.86 15.25 -6.45
N PRO A 51 -2.80 16.05 -6.69
CA PRO A 51 -2.27 16.29 -8.03
C PRO A 51 -1.67 15.03 -8.65
N GLU A 52 -1.05 14.20 -7.83
CA GLU A 52 -0.30 13.01 -8.23
C GLU A 52 -0.65 11.80 -7.35
N SER A 53 -0.31 10.61 -7.83
CA SER A 53 -0.44 9.35 -7.12
C SER A 53 0.65 8.37 -7.56
N VAL A 54 0.92 7.33 -6.76
CA VAL A 54 1.85 6.25 -7.14
C VAL A 54 1.45 5.63 -8.48
N GLU A 55 0.15 5.35 -8.65
CA GLU A 55 -0.44 4.84 -9.89
C GLU A 55 -0.06 5.71 -11.09
N GLU A 56 -0.21 7.03 -10.98
CA GLU A 56 0.03 7.95 -12.10
C GLU A 56 1.50 8.05 -12.47
N LEU A 57 2.35 8.20 -11.46
CA LEU A 57 3.79 8.28 -11.63
C LEU A 57 4.34 7.00 -12.27
N ALA A 58 3.89 5.83 -11.80
CA ALA A 58 4.33 4.54 -12.34
C ALA A 58 3.75 4.25 -13.74
N SER A 59 2.53 4.68 -14.03
CA SER A 59 1.81 4.30 -15.25
C SER A 59 2.07 5.19 -16.46
N LYS A 60 2.37 6.48 -16.25
CA LYS A 60 2.43 7.44 -17.35
C LYS A 60 3.45 7.07 -18.43
N PRO A 61 4.74 6.78 -18.11
CA PRO A 61 5.72 6.42 -19.15
C PRO A 61 5.37 5.13 -19.89
N LEU A 62 4.77 4.15 -19.19
CA LEU A 62 4.34 2.89 -19.76
C LEU A 62 3.16 3.06 -20.73
N LEU A 63 2.18 3.88 -20.37
CA LEU A 63 1.02 4.18 -21.22
C LEU A 63 1.45 4.88 -22.52
N GLU A 64 2.31 5.88 -22.40
CA GLU A 64 2.83 6.66 -23.54
C GLU A 64 3.64 5.77 -24.48
N ALA A 65 4.57 4.96 -23.95
CA ALA A 65 5.40 4.07 -24.77
C ALA A 65 4.61 2.95 -25.46
N ALA A 66 3.54 2.47 -24.82
CA ALA A 66 2.65 1.46 -25.39
C ALA A 66 1.64 2.03 -26.40
N GLU A 67 1.49 3.36 -26.46
CA GLU A 67 0.42 4.04 -27.18
C GLU A 67 -0.96 3.43 -26.84
N GLY A 68 -1.19 3.23 -25.54
CA GLY A 68 -2.44 2.67 -25.02
C GLY A 68 -3.50 3.73 -24.75
N GLU A 69 -4.76 3.30 -24.57
CA GLU A 69 -5.87 4.23 -24.27
C GLU A 69 -5.97 4.62 -22.79
N LYS A 70 -5.75 3.66 -21.88
CA LYS A 70 -5.84 3.88 -20.42
C LYS A 70 -5.07 2.79 -19.68
N THR A 71 -4.82 3.05 -18.40
CA THR A 71 -4.24 2.08 -17.47
C THR A 71 -5.21 1.67 -16.36
N LEU A 72 -5.02 0.46 -15.86
CA LEU A 72 -5.55 -0.01 -14.58
C LEU A 72 -4.39 -0.46 -13.70
N PHE A 73 -4.34 0.06 -12.48
CA PHE A 73 -3.29 -0.26 -11.52
C PHE A 73 -3.80 -1.26 -10.49
N HIS A 74 -3.11 -2.40 -10.41
CA HIS A 74 -3.40 -3.48 -9.47
C HIS A 74 -2.24 -3.59 -8.48
N ALA A 75 -2.50 -3.60 -7.18
CA ALA A 75 -1.48 -3.76 -6.14
C ALA A 75 -1.91 -4.80 -5.10
N SER A 76 -0.95 -5.42 -4.41
CA SER A 76 -1.24 -6.32 -3.29
C SER A 76 -1.54 -5.51 -2.03
N GLY A 77 -2.75 -5.00 -1.91
CA GLY A 77 -3.18 -4.10 -0.82
C GLY A 77 -2.73 -2.64 -1.01
N ARG A 78 -3.00 -1.81 0.00
CA ARG A 78 -2.76 -0.37 -0.03
C ARG A 78 -2.33 0.20 1.32
N GLU A 79 -1.46 1.19 1.28
CA GLU A 79 -1.09 2.05 2.40
C GLU A 79 -1.85 3.39 2.40
N ASP A 80 -1.97 4.00 3.58
CA ASP A 80 -2.57 5.33 3.73
C ASP A 80 -1.70 6.42 3.07
N ILE A 81 -2.27 7.60 2.82
CA ILE A 81 -1.54 8.74 2.21
C ILE A 81 -0.32 9.11 3.06
N ASP A 82 -0.50 9.16 4.37
CA ASP A 82 0.52 9.52 5.35
C ASP A 82 1.56 8.41 5.63
N ALA A 83 1.44 7.26 4.97
CA ALA A 83 2.36 6.13 5.13
C ALA A 83 3.34 6.03 3.95
N ARG A 84 4.57 5.60 4.23
CA ARG A 84 5.57 5.27 3.20
C ARG A 84 5.55 3.77 2.89
N MET A 85 6.01 3.41 1.69
CA MET A 85 6.29 2.03 1.28
C MET A 85 7.78 1.92 0.99
N LEU A 86 8.54 1.27 1.87
CA LEU A 86 10.00 1.17 1.85
C LEU A 86 10.45 -0.28 1.53
N GLY A 87 11.68 -0.62 1.93
CA GLY A 87 12.30 -1.93 1.69
C GLY A 87 12.27 -2.31 0.21
N SER A 88 11.82 -3.54 -0.07
CA SER A 88 11.70 -4.06 -1.45
C SER A 88 10.54 -3.44 -2.24
N GLY A 89 9.74 -2.57 -1.63
CA GLY A 89 8.55 -1.99 -2.25
C GLY A 89 7.34 -2.93 -2.27
N ARG A 90 6.18 -2.43 -2.69
CA ARG A 90 4.94 -3.20 -2.87
C ARG A 90 4.85 -3.70 -4.31
N PRO A 91 4.55 -4.99 -4.53
CA PRO A 91 4.31 -5.51 -5.87
C PRO A 91 3.02 -4.95 -6.49
N PHE A 92 3.09 -4.66 -7.78
CA PHE A 92 2.00 -4.10 -8.57
C PHE A 92 1.97 -4.69 -10.00
N VAL A 93 0.85 -4.46 -10.69
CA VAL A 93 0.68 -4.68 -12.14
C VAL A 93 -0.03 -3.48 -12.74
N ILE A 94 0.52 -2.96 -13.84
CA ILE A 94 -0.15 -2.01 -14.72
C ILE A 94 -0.71 -2.77 -15.92
N GLU A 95 -2.02 -2.69 -16.08
CA GLU A 95 -2.73 -3.18 -17.26
C GLU A 95 -2.99 -2.01 -18.21
N ILE A 96 -2.49 -2.09 -19.43
CA ILE A 96 -2.60 -1.07 -20.47
C ILE A 96 -3.60 -1.56 -21.50
N SER A 97 -4.70 -0.83 -21.71
CA SER A 97 -5.73 -1.23 -22.66
C SER A 97 -5.42 -0.79 -24.08
N LYS A 98 -5.72 -1.67 -25.06
CA LYS A 98 -5.57 -1.42 -26.50
C LYS A 98 -4.22 -0.79 -26.89
N PRO A 99 -3.08 -1.36 -26.46
CA PRO A 99 -1.77 -0.84 -26.83
C PRO A 99 -1.54 -1.00 -28.33
N ARG A 100 -1.04 0.04 -29.00
CA ARG A 100 -0.56 -0.06 -30.38
C ARG A 100 0.86 -0.64 -30.44
N LYS A 101 1.67 -0.42 -29.40
CA LYS A 101 3.03 -0.97 -29.24
C LYS A 101 3.09 -1.94 -28.06
N ARG A 102 3.61 -3.15 -28.31
CA ARG A 102 3.67 -4.23 -27.29
C ARG A 102 5.09 -4.59 -26.86
N PHE A 103 6.07 -4.41 -27.73
CA PHE A 103 7.47 -4.70 -27.45
C PHE A 103 8.14 -3.44 -26.93
N LEU A 104 8.16 -3.32 -25.61
CA LEU A 104 8.68 -2.16 -24.89
C LEU A 104 10.03 -2.50 -24.26
N ASN A 105 10.97 -1.54 -24.27
CA ASN A 105 12.18 -1.65 -23.47
C ASN A 105 11.88 -1.28 -22.02
N LEU A 106 11.52 -2.29 -21.22
CA LEU A 106 11.12 -2.11 -19.83
C LEU A 106 12.24 -1.58 -18.93
N LYS A 107 13.51 -1.85 -19.26
CA LYS A 107 14.66 -1.32 -18.51
C LYS A 107 14.78 0.19 -18.66
N ASN A 108 14.62 0.70 -19.88
CA ASN A 108 14.61 2.15 -20.13
C ASN A 108 13.38 2.81 -19.50
N LEU A 109 12.22 2.14 -19.54
CA LEU A 109 10.99 2.65 -18.94
C LEU A 109 11.06 2.68 -17.41
N GLU A 110 11.70 1.70 -16.77
CA GLU A 110 11.98 1.72 -15.34
C GLU A 110 12.80 2.95 -14.96
N ALA A 111 13.89 3.22 -15.69
CA ALA A 111 14.71 4.40 -15.47
C ALA A 111 13.93 5.72 -15.70
N ALA A 112 13.10 5.78 -16.74
CA ALA A 112 12.26 6.95 -17.03
C ALA A 112 11.21 7.21 -15.95
N VAL A 113 10.57 6.16 -15.40
CA VAL A 113 9.65 6.30 -14.26
C VAL A 113 10.39 6.85 -13.05
N ASN A 114 11.57 6.29 -12.72
CA ASN A 114 12.34 6.71 -11.55
C ASN A 114 12.84 8.15 -11.66
N ALA A 115 13.26 8.60 -12.86
CA ALA A 115 13.64 9.98 -13.10
C ALA A 115 12.45 10.94 -12.98
N ASN A 116 11.30 10.58 -13.55
CA ASN A 116 10.09 11.43 -13.51
C ASN A 116 9.46 11.52 -12.11
N ALA A 117 9.70 10.53 -11.26
CA ALA A 117 9.12 10.43 -9.93
C ALA A 117 10.16 10.61 -8.81
N GLU A 118 11.30 11.22 -9.14
CA GLU A 118 12.45 11.38 -8.24
C GLU A 118 12.03 11.92 -6.87
N GLY A 119 12.56 11.30 -5.82
CA GLY A 119 12.25 11.64 -4.42
C GLY A 119 10.85 11.26 -3.94
N LYS A 120 9.94 10.82 -4.83
CA LYS A 120 8.55 10.46 -4.49
C LYS A 120 8.28 8.96 -4.61
N VAL A 121 8.55 8.38 -5.78
CA VAL A 121 8.27 6.98 -6.09
C VAL A 121 9.44 6.36 -6.85
N GLU A 122 9.82 5.15 -6.44
CA GLU A 122 10.79 4.34 -7.18
C GLU A 122 10.08 3.06 -7.62
N VAL A 123 10.29 2.64 -8.86
CA VAL A 123 9.86 1.34 -9.39
C VAL A 123 11.09 0.48 -9.70
N SER A 124 10.93 -0.82 -9.52
CA SER A 124 11.97 -1.81 -9.80
C SER A 124 11.38 -3.12 -10.30
N GLY A 125 12.20 -3.85 -11.07
CA GLY A 125 11.86 -5.17 -11.57
C GLY A 125 10.71 -5.16 -12.58
N LEU A 126 10.63 -4.13 -13.43
CA LEU A 126 9.62 -4.08 -14.49
C LEU A 126 9.77 -5.28 -15.43
N ARG A 127 8.69 -6.04 -15.57
CA ARG A 127 8.63 -7.23 -16.43
C ARG A 127 7.25 -7.39 -17.06
N PHE A 128 7.20 -7.95 -18.26
CA PHE A 128 5.93 -8.37 -18.83
C PHE A 128 5.26 -9.41 -17.94
N SER A 129 3.93 -9.35 -17.90
CA SER A 129 3.11 -10.14 -17.00
C SER A 129 1.81 -10.57 -17.67
N SER A 130 0.88 -11.12 -16.89
CA SER A 130 -0.41 -11.60 -17.38
C SER A 130 -1.54 -11.29 -16.40
N LYS A 131 -2.77 -11.44 -16.90
CA LYS A 131 -4.00 -11.37 -16.08
C LYS A 131 -3.98 -12.36 -14.91
N ASP A 132 -3.31 -13.50 -15.04
CA ASP A 132 -3.20 -14.47 -13.94
C ASP A 132 -2.29 -13.98 -12.82
N PHE A 133 -1.26 -13.19 -13.14
CA PHE A 133 -0.47 -12.54 -12.10
C PHE A 133 -1.30 -11.50 -11.34
N VAL A 134 -2.20 -10.77 -12.00
CA VAL A 134 -3.16 -9.86 -11.33
C VAL A 134 -4.02 -10.61 -10.31
N ARG A 135 -4.54 -11.80 -10.69
CA ARG A 135 -5.33 -12.65 -9.79
C ARG A 135 -4.52 -13.09 -8.57
N ARG A 136 -3.26 -13.49 -8.78
CA ARG A 136 -2.33 -13.88 -7.69
C ARG A 136 -2.02 -12.72 -6.76
N LEU A 137 -1.79 -11.53 -7.32
CA LEU A 137 -1.52 -10.31 -6.57
C LEU A 137 -2.65 -9.97 -5.59
N LYS A 138 -3.91 -10.11 -6.05
CA LYS A 138 -5.12 -9.90 -5.23
C LYS A 138 -5.23 -10.93 -4.10
N LYS A 139 -4.87 -12.20 -4.35
CA LYS A 139 -4.82 -13.23 -3.29
C LYS A 139 -3.74 -12.93 -2.24
N GLY A 140 -2.67 -12.23 -2.61
CA GLY A 140 -1.62 -11.80 -1.69
C GLY A 140 -2.01 -10.71 -0.67
N GLU A 141 -3.25 -10.21 -0.69
CA GLU A 141 -3.71 -9.23 0.32
C GLU A 141 -3.64 -9.80 1.76
N SER A 142 -3.71 -11.13 1.92
CA SER A 142 -3.54 -11.83 3.20
C SER A 142 -2.08 -12.11 3.60
N ALA A 143 -1.12 -11.89 2.69
CA ALA A 143 0.31 -12.13 2.90
C ALA A 143 0.87 -11.46 4.16
N GLN A 144 2.05 -11.85 4.63
CA GLN A 144 2.65 -11.17 5.77
C GLN A 144 3.16 -9.78 5.36
N LYS A 145 3.10 -8.84 6.30
CA LYS A 145 3.63 -7.49 6.14
C LYS A 145 4.49 -7.13 7.32
N GLU A 146 5.51 -6.34 7.03
CA GLU A 146 6.37 -5.74 8.03
C GLU A 146 6.15 -4.24 8.04
N TYR A 147 5.98 -3.68 9.24
CA TYR A 147 5.75 -2.27 9.45
C TYR A 147 6.73 -1.72 10.45
N ARG A 148 6.88 -0.40 10.41
CA ARG A 148 7.55 0.40 11.43
C ARG A 148 6.66 1.58 11.77
N VAL A 149 6.35 1.74 13.05
CA VAL A 149 5.54 2.85 13.54
C VAL A 149 6.28 3.62 14.63
N LEU A 150 6.33 4.93 14.47
CA LEU A 150 6.75 5.84 15.54
C LEU A 150 5.54 6.15 16.40
N ILE A 151 5.67 5.91 17.70
CA ILE A 151 4.60 6.05 18.69
C ILE A 151 4.94 7.20 19.63
N ASP A 152 3.94 8.00 19.95
CA ASP A 152 3.98 9.05 20.97
C ASP A 152 3.04 8.68 22.10
N PHE A 153 3.54 8.71 23.33
CA PHE A 153 2.82 8.32 24.54
C PHE A 153 2.42 9.55 25.37
N GLU A 154 1.32 9.45 26.10
CA GLU A 154 0.82 10.50 26.97
C GLU A 154 1.70 10.68 28.23
N SER A 155 2.25 9.60 28.75
CA SER A 155 3.22 9.60 29.85
C SER A 155 4.57 9.03 29.41
N GLU A 156 5.60 9.23 30.24
CA GLU A 156 6.91 8.62 30.00
C GLU A 156 6.83 7.09 29.96
N ILE A 157 7.70 6.46 29.18
CA ILE A 157 7.77 5.02 29.01
C ILE A 157 9.11 4.48 29.51
N SER A 158 9.07 3.43 30.30
CA SER A 158 10.22 2.68 30.80
C SER A 158 10.64 1.58 29.83
N GLU A 159 11.86 1.04 30.00
CA GLU A 159 12.32 -0.10 29.21
C GLU A 159 11.52 -1.38 29.51
N ASP A 160 11.00 -1.52 30.74
CA ASP A 160 10.21 -2.68 31.13
C ASP A 160 8.82 -2.68 30.45
N GLU A 161 8.21 -1.50 30.28
CA GLU A 161 6.99 -1.36 29.47
C GLU A 161 7.24 -1.70 28.00
N LEU A 162 8.42 -1.38 27.45
CA LEU A 162 8.74 -1.78 26.07
C LEU A 162 8.85 -3.30 25.93
N ARG A 163 9.48 -3.97 26.91
CA ARG A 163 9.54 -5.44 26.94
C ARG A 163 8.17 -6.07 27.09
N LEU A 164 7.31 -5.49 27.94
CA LEU A 164 5.92 -5.92 28.10
C LEU A 164 5.17 -5.91 26.75
N LEU A 165 5.36 -4.87 25.93
CA LEU A 165 4.80 -4.83 24.58
C LEU A 165 5.33 -5.96 23.68
N GLU A 166 6.64 -6.22 23.68
CA GLU A 166 7.22 -7.28 22.88
C GLU A 166 6.68 -8.67 23.28
N GLU A 167 6.61 -8.95 24.58
CA GLU A 167 6.13 -10.20 25.15
C GLU A 167 4.64 -10.44 24.90
N ASN A 168 3.81 -9.39 25.03
CA ASN A 168 2.36 -9.52 24.95
C ASN A 168 1.79 -9.34 23.54
N LEU A 169 2.55 -8.79 22.60
CA LEU A 169 2.09 -8.61 21.21
C LEU A 169 2.77 -9.53 20.20
N SER A 170 3.81 -10.27 20.57
CA SER A 170 4.46 -11.25 19.69
C SER A 170 3.78 -12.62 19.77
N GLY A 171 3.54 -13.25 18.62
CA GLY A 171 3.03 -14.62 18.56
C GLY A 171 1.56 -14.78 18.95
N ILE A 172 0.77 -13.71 18.88
CA ILE A 172 -0.63 -13.71 19.36
C ILE A 172 -1.66 -13.42 18.25
N LEU A 173 -2.89 -13.85 18.51
CA LEU A 173 -4.09 -13.38 17.80
C LEU A 173 -4.66 -12.14 18.49
N ILE A 174 -4.89 -11.08 17.72
CA ILE A 174 -5.62 -9.89 18.15
C ILE A 174 -7.00 -9.84 17.48
N LYS A 175 -7.94 -9.14 18.11
CA LYS A 175 -9.28 -8.85 17.57
C LYS A 175 -9.35 -7.37 17.21
N GLN A 176 -9.64 -7.09 15.93
CA GLN A 176 -9.84 -5.73 15.44
C GLN A 176 -11.23 -5.59 14.85
N GLN A 177 -12.06 -4.76 15.49
CA GLN A 177 -13.25 -4.22 14.88
C GLN A 177 -12.86 -3.21 13.80
N THR A 178 -13.69 -3.08 12.76
CA THR A 178 -13.45 -2.14 11.66
C THR A 178 -13.17 -0.73 12.21
N PRO A 179 -12.02 -0.10 11.91
CA PRO A 179 -11.67 1.18 12.51
C PRO A 179 -12.68 2.29 12.27
N LEU A 180 -12.87 3.19 13.24
CA LEU A 180 -13.82 4.31 13.16
C LEU A 180 -13.61 5.13 11.88
N ARG A 181 -12.35 5.48 11.56
CA ARG A 181 -11.98 6.30 10.40
C ARG A 181 -12.35 5.68 9.04
N VAL A 182 -12.63 4.36 8.99
CA VAL A 182 -12.99 3.65 7.75
C VAL A 182 -14.42 3.10 7.76
N LEU A 183 -15.19 3.32 8.82
CA LEU A 183 -16.57 2.82 8.94
C LEU A 183 -17.48 3.28 7.80
N HIS A 184 -17.35 4.53 7.35
CA HIS A 184 -18.14 5.08 6.25
C HIS A 184 -17.99 4.32 4.91
N ARG A 185 -16.99 3.44 4.79
CA ARG A 185 -16.66 2.69 3.57
C ARG A 185 -16.51 1.19 3.77
N ARG A 186 -16.67 0.67 4.99
CA ARG A 186 -16.46 -0.75 5.33
C ARG A 186 -17.55 -1.21 6.30
N ALA A 187 -18.02 -2.44 6.11
CA ALA A 187 -18.90 -3.08 7.08
C ALA A 187 -18.23 -3.14 8.46
N ASP A 188 -19.00 -2.83 9.50
CA ASP A 188 -18.54 -2.90 10.89
C ASP A 188 -18.48 -4.37 11.34
N LEU A 189 -17.27 -4.92 11.44
CA LEU A 189 -17.02 -6.33 11.72
C LEU A 189 -15.75 -6.49 12.54
N ILE A 190 -15.75 -7.44 13.47
CA ILE A 190 -14.57 -7.89 14.20
C ILE A 190 -13.83 -8.94 13.37
N ARG A 191 -12.51 -8.78 13.24
CA ARG A 191 -11.63 -9.72 12.53
C ARG A 191 -10.46 -10.09 13.41
N GLU A 192 -10.13 -11.37 13.39
CA GLU A 192 -8.91 -11.87 14.02
C GLU A 192 -7.71 -11.69 13.08
N LYS A 193 -6.59 -11.25 13.66
CA LYS A 193 -5.33 -11.04 12.95
C LYS A 193 -4.17 -11.53 13.80
N TYR A 194 -3.24 -12.23 13.17
CA TYR A 194 -2.06 -12.72 13.85
C TYR A 194 -0.90 -11.73 13.77
N ILE A 195 -0.23 -11.50 14.90
CA ILE A 195 1.04 -10.79 14.97
C ILE A 195 2.13 -11.84 15.18
N TYR A 196 3.07 -11.92 14.25
CA TYR A 196 4.16 -12.88 14.31
C TYR A 196 5.27 -12.42 15.25
N GLU A 197 5.60 -11.13 15.20
CA GLU A 197 6.74 -10.57 15.94
C GLU A 197 6.57 -9.07 16.13
N VAL A 198 6.92 -8.61 17.33
CA VAL A 198 7.04 -7.20 17.70
C VAL A 198 8.43 -6.95 18.27
N LYS A 199 9.05 -5.84 17.84
CA LYS A 199 10.27 -5.29 18.45
C LYS A 199 10.09 -3.82 18.69
N VAL A 200 10.45 -3.33 19.86
CA VAL A 200 10.22 -1.96 20.29
C VAL A 200 11.53 -1.37 20.80
N ASN A 201 11.87 -0.17 20.33
CA ASN A 201 13.06 0.56 20.79
C ASN A 201 12.66 1.93 21.31
N LYS A 202 13.20 2.32 22.46
CA LYS A 202 12.99 3.66 23.01
C LYS A 202 13.66 4.70 22.10
N VAL A 203 12.95 5.78 21.82
CA VAL A 203 13.43 6.93 21.03
C VAL A 203 13.64 8.15 21.91
N SER A 204 12.77 8.34 22.90
CA SER A 204 12.87 9.41 23.92
C SER A 204 12.05 9.03 25.14
N LEU A 205 11.94 9.91 26.14
CA LEU A 205 11.13 9.68 27.34
C LEU A 205 9.68 9.28 27.02
N ARG A 206 9.08 9.80 25.94
CA ARG A 206 7.67 9.58 25.57
C ARG A 206 7.47 9.00 24.17
N ARG A 207 8.53 8.46 23.56
CA ARG A 207 8.45 7.93 22.18
C ARG A 207 9.18 6.62 22.05
N ALA A 208 8.58 5.71 21.29
CA ALA A 208 9.19 4.47 20.87
C ALA A 208 8.99 4.24 19.37
N GLU A 209 9.91 3.50 18.77
CA GLU A 209 9.75 2.92 17.44
C GLU A 209 9.40 1.44 17.59
N MET A 210 8.26 1.04 17.06
CA MET A 210 7.82 -0.36 17.05
C MET A 210 7.88 -0.92 15.62
N LYS A 211 8.61 -2.02 15.45
CA LYS A 211 8.62 -2.85 14.24
C LYS A 211 7.71 -4.05 14.45
N ILE A 212 6.87 -4.34 13.46
CA ILE A 212 5.82 -5.36 13.57
C ILE A 212 5.82 -6.21 12.32
N ARG A 213 5.86 -7.53 12.47
CA ARG A 213 5.55 -8.48 11.40
C ARG A 213 4.20 -9.11 11.68
N CYS A 214 3.23 -8.93 10.79
CA CYS A 214 1.86 -9.37 11.02
C CYS A 214 1.13 -9.84 9.75
N GLN A 215 -0.03 -10.46 9.95
CA GLN A 215 -0.91 -10.90 8.87
C GLN A 215 -1.47 -9.72 8.08
N GLY A 216 -1.72 -9.95 6.79
CA GLY A 216 -2.39 -8.99 5.93
C GLY A 216 -3.75 -8.53 6.45
N GLY A 217 -4.00 -7.22 6.35
CA GLY A 217 -5.24 -6.59 6.78
C GLY A 217 -5.29 -6.19 8.26
N LEU A 218 -4.18 -6.31 9.00
CA LEU A 218 -4.05 -5.73 10.34
C LEU A 218 -3.95 -4.20 10.26
N TYR A 219 -4.76 -3.51 11.04
CA TYR A 219 -4.78 -2.05 11.16
C TYR A 219 -3.77 -1.58 12.20
N VAL A 220 -2.54 -1.29 11.78
CA VAL A 220 -1.40 -0.99 12.69
C VAL A 220 -1.61 0.28 13.51
N LYS A 221 -2.26 1.31 12.94
CA LYS A 221 -2.55 2.55 13.68
C LYS A 221 -3.48 2.29 14.86
N GLU A 222 -4.47 1.44 14.65
CA GLU A 222 -5.45 1.05 15.66
C GLU A 222 -4.92 0.00 16.64
N LEU A 223 -3.93 -0.82 16.25
CA LEU A 223 -3.14 -1.61 17.21
C LEU A 223 -2.40 -0.71 18.21
N VAL A 224 -1.90 0.45 17.75
CA VAL A 224 -1.28 1.44 18.64
C VAL A 224 -2.33 2.14 19.50
N SER A 225 -3.33 2.76 18.89
CA SER A 225 -4.25 3.63 19.64
C SER A 225 -5.28 2.88 20.48
N GLY A 226 -5.61 1.64 20.13
CA GLY A 226 -6.75 0.89 20.66
C GLY A 226 -8.09 1.25 20.02
N ASP A 227 -8.15 2.36 19.26
CA ASP A 227 -9.34 2.89 18.57
C ASP A 227 -10.60 2.85 19.47
N GLU A 228 -10.50 3.39 20.68
CA GLU A 228 -11.60 3.43 21.67
C GLU A 228 -12.10 2.01 22.06
N GLY A 229 -11.17 1.07 22.22
CA GLY A 229 -11.45 -0.31 22.63
C GLY A 229 -11.88 -1.23 21.48
N ARG A 230 -11.82 -0.76 20.23
CA ARG A 230 -12.14 -1.54 19.02
C ARG A 230 -11.01 -2.46 18.58
N THR A 231 -9.80 -2.29 19.11
CA THR A 231 -8.69 -3.24 18.93
C THR A 231 -8.25 -3.79 20.29
N LYS A 232 -8.22 -5.13 20.43
CA LYS A 232 -7.85 -5.83 21.66
C LYS A 232 -6.96 -7.07 21.39
N PRO A 233 -5.83 -7.23 22.10
CA PRO A 233 -5.15 -6.20 22.88
C PRO A 233 -4.64 -5.05 21.99
N SER A 234 -4.30 -3.93 22.61
CA SER A 234 -3.65 -2.77 21.95
C SER A 234 -2.52 -2.19 22.79
N VAL A 235 -1.62 -1.39 22.18
CA VAL A 235 -0.50 -0.75 22.89
C VAL A 235 -1.01 0.15 24.01
N SER A 236 -2.00 1.01 23.73
CA SER A 236 -2.59 1.89 24.75
C SER A 236 -3.19 1.12 25.92
N GLU A 237 -3.87 0.00 25.64
CA GLU A 237 -4.52 -0.82 26.66
C GLU A 237 -3.49 -1.57 27.51
N LEU A 238 -2.46 -2.16 26.91
CA LEU A 238 -1.46 -2.96 27.61
C LEU A 238 -0.59 -2.13 28.56
N LEU A 239 -0.32 -0.87 28.23
CA LEU A 239 0.50 0.02 29.07
C LEU A 239 -0.34 0.94 29.97
N GLU A 240 -1.67 0.89 29.87
CA GLU A 240 -2.56 1.87 30.51
C GLU A 240 -2.14 3.34 30.23
N ASN A 241 -1.50 3.56 29.08
CA ASN A 241 -0.90 4.82 28.69
C ASN A 241 -1.30 5.13 27.25
N ARG A 242 -2.00 6.24 27.04
CA ARG A 242 -2.53 6.57 25.72
C ARG A 242 -1.41 6.73 24.70
N ALA A 243 -1.46 5.93 23.65
CA ALA A 243 -0.49 5.91 22.57
C ALA A 243 -1.10 6.44 21.25
N LYS A 244 -0.32 7.20 20.49
CA LYS A 244 -0.71 7.73 19.17
C LYS A 244 0.33 7.36 18.11
N PRO A 245 -0.09 6.80 16.95
CA PRO A 245 0.82 6.57 15.84
C PRO A 245 1.14 7.88 15.13
N LEU A 246 2.40 8.31 15.14
CA LEU A 246 2.84 9.54 14.46
C LEU A 246 3.21 9.31 13.00
N LYS A 247 3.96 8.23 12.73
CA LYS A 247 4.51 7.93 11.40
C LYS A 247 4.49 6.43 11.18
N LEU A 248 3.93 5.98 10.05
CA LEU A 248 3.89 4.57 9.67
C LEU A 248 4.68 4.34 8.37
N ASP A 249 5.56 3.36 8.38
CA ASP A 249 6.22 2.84 7.19
C ASP A 249 5.83 1.38 7.00
N VAL A 250 5.51 1.00 5.77
CA VAL A 250 5.52 -0.40 5.35
C VAL A 250 6.95 -0.72 4.95
N LEU A 251 7.57 -1.72 5.59
CA LEU A 251 8.94 -2.14 5.30
C LEU A 251 8.96 -3.25 4.24
N ASN A 252 8.03 -4.20 4.31
CA ASN A 252 7.97 -5.31 3.37
C ASN A 252 6.55 -5.82 3.16
N VAL A 253 6.34 -6.37 1.97
CA VAL A 253 5.17 -7.19 1.61
C VAL A 253 5.70 -8.55 1.18
N ILE A 254 5.58 -9.52 2.08
CA ILE A 254 6.17 -10.86 1.95
C ILE A 254 5.19 -11.73 1.16
N MET A 255 5.30 -11.72 -0.16
CA MET A 255 4.54 -12.64 -1.00
C MET A 255 5.34 -13.93 -1.19
N ASP A 256 4.68 -15.08 -1.10
CA ASP A 256 5.31 -16.37 -1.41
C ASP A 256 5.85 -16.36 -2.84
N GLU A 257 7.17 -16.54 -2.98
CA GLU A 257 7.86 -16.62 -4.26
C GLU A 257 7.65 -17.98 -4.97
N GLN A 258 6.47 -18.58 -4.87
CA GLN A 258 6.17 -19.70 -5.75
C GLN A 258 5.76 -19.19 -7.12
N SER A 259 6.75 -18.82 -7.96
CA SER A 259 6.72 -18.98 -9.43
C SER A 259 7.83 -18.23 -10.18
N LYS A 260 8.97 -18.89 -10.41
CA LYS A 260 9.67 -18.77 -11.69
C LYS A 260 8.79 -19.41 -12.79
N VAL A 261 7.69 -18.75 -13.17
CA VAL A 261 7.01 -19.11 -14.42
C VAL A 261 7.77 -18.39 -15.52
N LYS A 262 8.54 -19.15 -16.30
CA LYS A 262 9.01 -18.71 -17.62
C LYS A 262 7.75 -18.36 -18.41
N CYS A 263 7.51 -17.08 -18.68
CA CYS A 263 6.64 -16.70 -19.78
C CYS A 263 7.27 -17.29 -21.05
N ARG A 264 6.60 -18.29 -21.65
CA ARG A 264 6.77 -18.59 -23.07
C ARG A 264 6.02 -17.54 -23.88
#